data_AF-A0A973HLF1-F1
#
_entry.id   AF-A0A973HLF1-F1
#
_cell.length_a   1.000
_cell.length_b   1.000
_cell.length_c   1.000
_cell.angle_alpha   90.00
_cell.angle_beta   90.00
_cell.angle_gamma   90.00
#
_symmetry.space_group_name_H-M   'P 1'
#
loop_
_entity.id
_entity.type
_entity.pdbx_description
1 polymer ?
#
loop_
_entity_poly.entity_id
_entity_poly.type
_entity_poly.pdbx_seq_one_letter_code
_entity_poly.pdbx_strand_id
1 'polypeptide(L)' 'MNADKWLEHRATKEQLDFFEEQGYLIIENAIDADLLGRVNEAADRVWAREREKFGASKDVLLNKFRTII' A
#
# COMPACT_ATOMS: atom_id res chain seq x y z
N MET A 1 27.77 9.22 -12.58
CA MET A 1 26.67 8.79 -11.70
C MET A 1 26.80 7.29 -11.50
N ASN A 2 27.09 6.82 -10.28
CA ASN A 2 27.23 5.38 -10.02
C ASN A 2 25.86 4.72 -10.06
N ALA A 3 25.66 3.86 -11.05
CA ALA A 3 24.44 3.07 -11.25
C ALA A 3 24.26 1.95 -10.21
N ASP A 4 25.00 1.96 -9.10
CA ASP A 4 24.93 0.89 -8.09
C ASP A 4 24.12 1.28 -6.85
N LYS A 5 23.94 2.58 -6.56
CA LYS A 5 23.21 3.00 -5.34
C LYS A 5 21.70 2.75 -5.37
N TRP A 6 21.10 2.57 -6.54
CA TRP A 6 19.66 2.24 -6.66
C TRP A 6 19.42 0.73 -6.62
N LEU A 7 20.48 -0.08 -6.56
CA LEU A 7 20.43 -1.54 -6.58
C LEU A 7 20.38 -2.19 -5.19
N GLU A 8 20.61 -1.41 -4.12
CA GLU A 8 20.65 -1.90 -2.75
C GLU A 8 19.32 -2.50 -2.25
N HIS A 9 18.22 -2.22 -2.96
CA HIS A 9 16.88 -2.70 -2.61
C HIS A 9 16.24 -3.59 -3.69
N ARG A 10 17.05 -4.33 -4.48
CA ARG A 10 16.51 -5.31 -5.43
C ARG A 10 15.93 -6.53 -4.70
N ALA A 11 14.78 -7.00 -5.18
CA ALA A 11 14.26 -8.30 -4.80
C ALA A 11 15.27 -9.39 -5.17
N THR A 12 15.46 -10.38 -4.30
CA THR A 12 16.30 -11.53 -4.61
C THR A 12 15.68 -12.34 -5.73
N LYS A 13 16.48 -13.21 -6.36
CA LYS A 13 15.95 -14.13 -7.36
C LYS A 13 14.86 -15.03 -6.77
N GLU A 14 15.02 -15.53 -5.55
CA GLU A 14 13.98 -16.35 -4.92
C GLU A 14 12.69 -15.57 -4.68
N GLN A 15 12.79 -14.29 -4.30
CA GLN A 15 11.62 -13.42 -4.11
C GLN A 15 10.89 -13.14 -5.43
N LEU A 16 11.63 -12.97 -6.52
CA LEU A 16 11.06 -12.82 -7.86
C LEU A 16 10.38 -14.10 -8.32
N ASP A 17 11.07 -15.24 -8.20
CA ASP A 17 10.54 -16.55 -8.59
C ASP A 17 9.26 -16.85 -7.78
N PHE A 18 9.26 -16.58 -6.46
CA PHE A 18 8.06 -16.71 -5.62
C PHE A 18 6.91 -15.80 -6.08
N PHE A 19 7.20 -14.54 -6.40
CA PHE A 19 6.18 -13.60 -6.88
C PHE A 19 5.59 -14.06 -8.21
N GLU A 20 6.41 -14.57 -9.14
CA GLU A 20 5.96 -15.10 -10.43
C GLU A 20 5.05 -16.32 -10.27
N GLU A 21 5.35 -17.20 -9.31
CA GLU A 21 4.56 -18.40 -9.04
C GLU A 21 3.27 -18.13 -8.24
N GLN A 22 3.33 -17.24 -7.26
CA GLN A 22 2.24 -17.04 -6.28
C GLN A 22 1.40 -15.79 -6.56
N GLY A 23 1.90 -14.85 -7.37
CA GLY A 23 1.26 -13.58 -7.67
C GLY A 23 1.34 -12.55 -6.53
N TYR A 24 2.07 -12.84 -5.46
CA TYR A 24 2.30 -11.92 -4.34
C TYR A 24 3.65 -12.16 -3.69
N LEU A 25 4.14 -11.19 -2.91
CA LEU A 25 5.35 -11.29 -2.11
C LEU A 25 5.11 -10.64 -0.75
N ILE A 26 5.49 -11.32 0.33
CA ILE A 26 5.43 -10.78 1.69
C ILE A 26 6.82 -10.27 2.05
N ILE A 27 6.91 -8.99 2.36
CA ILE A 27 8.14 -8.36 2.87
C ILE A 27 7.84 -7.90 4.30
N GLU A 28 8.38 -8.62 5.27
CA GLU A 28 8.23 -8.27 6.68
C GLU A 28 8.97 -6.97 6.98
N ASN A 29 8.31 -6.06 7.72
CA ASN A 29 8.89 -4.78 8.14
C ASN A 29 9.44 -3.94 6.96
N ALA A 30 8.78 -4.01 5.80
CA ALA A 30 9.16 -3.27 4.59
C ALA A 30 9.20 -1.74 4.79
N ILE A 31 8.46 -1.26 5.78
CA ILE A 31 8.45 0.13 6.22
C ILE A 31 8.74 0.17 7.70
N ASP A 32 9.54 1.16 8.12
CA ASP A 32 9.82 1.39 9.52
C ASP A 32 8.58 1.96 10.24
N ALA A 33 8.59 1.87 11.58
CA ALA A 33 7.46 2.25 12.40
C ALA A 33 7.15 3.76 12.35
N ASP A 34 8.16 4.62 12.17
CA ASP A 34 7.96 6.07 12.06
C ASP A 34 7.26 6.42 10.75
N LEU A 35 7.76 5.86 9.64
CA LEU A 35 7.14 6.03 8.32
C LEU A 35 5.71 5.49 8.30
N LEU A 36 5.47 4.30 8.88
CA LEU A 36 4.13 3.74 9.01
C LEU A 36 3.19 4.68 9.78
N GLY A 37 3.64 5.26 10.89
CA GLY A 37 2.87 6.23 11.66
C GLY A 37 2.45 7.43 10.82
N ARG A 38 3.40 8.02 10.09
CA ARG A 38 3.16 9.18 9.20
C ARG A 38 2.20 8.88 8.06
N VAL A 39 2.27 7.67 7.49
CA VAL A 39 1.34 7.21 6.44
C VAL A 39 -0.08 7.05 7.00
N ASN A 40 -0.22 6.45 8.18
CA ASN A 40 -1.53 6.28 8.84
C ASN A 40 -2.20 7.63 9.10
N GLU A 41 -1.48 8.60 9.67
CA GLU A 41 -2.03 9.93 9.89
C GLU A 41 -2.46 10.63 8.59
N ALA A 42 -1.69 10.43 7.51
CA ALA A 42 -2.04 10.98 6.20
C ALA A 42 -3.31 10.32 5.64
N ALA A 43 -3.42 9.00 5.75
CA ALA A 43 -4.60 8.25 5.32
C ALA A 43 -5.85 8.65 6.11
N ASP A 44 -5.74 8.79 7.43
CA ASP A 44 -6.84 9.21 8.31
C ASP A 44 -7.37 10.60 7.96
N ARG A 45 -6.48 11.56 7.68
CA ARG A 45 -6.89 12.89 7.21
C ARG A 45 -7.66 12.83 5.90
N VAL A 46 -7.25 11.98 4.96
CA VAL A 46 -7.97 11.81 3.69
C VAL A 46 -9.32 11.16 3.95
N TRP A 47 -9.37 10.08 4.73
CA TRP A 47 -10.64 9.42 5.05
C TRP A 47 -11.63 10.32 5.78
N ALA A 48 -11.17 11.15 6.72
CA ALA A 48 -12.04 12.12 7.39
C ALA A 48 -12.66 13.10 6.39
N ARG A 49 -11.85 13.69 5.52
CA ARG A 49 -12.31 14.62 4.47
C ARG A 49 -13.29 13.94 3.51
N GLU A 50 -13.01 12.71 3.11
CA GLU A 50 -13.90 11.99 2.20
C GLU A 50 -15.22 11.61 2.90
N ARG A 51 -15.21 11.22 4.18
CA ARG A 51 -16.44 10.95 4.95
C ARG A 51 -17.32 12.20 5.13
N GLU A 52 -16.70 13.35 5.35
CA GLU A 52 -17.40 14.64 5.40
C GLU A 52 -18.06 14.98 4.05
N LYS A 53 -17.34 14.75 2.94
CA LYS A 53 -17.87 15.01 1.59
C LYS A 53 -19.00 14.07 1.18
N PHE A 54 -18.90 12.78 1.51
CA PHE A 54 -19.81 11.76 0.99
C PHE A 54 -21.00 11.46 1.89
N GLY A 55 -21.13 12.10 3.06
CA GLY A 55 -22.27 11.93 3.95
C GLY A 55 -22.38 10.48 4.45
N ALA A 56 -21.62 10.16 5.50
CA ALA A 56 -21.43 8.80 6.00
C ALA A 56 -22.75 8.01 6.22
N SER A 57 -23.09 7.13 5.27
CA SER A 57 -23.53 5.78 5.62
C SER A 57 -22.41 4.82 5.23
N LYS A 58 -22.07 3.87 6.12
CA LYS A 58 -21.11 2.78 5.88
C LYS A 58 -21.39 2.04 4.56
N ASP A 59 -22.65 2.05 4.11
CA ASP A 59 -23.11 1.39 2.90
C ASP A 59 -22.66 2.10 1.60
N VAL A 60 -22.43 3.41 1.62
CA VAL A 60 -22.07 4.18 0.41
C VAL A 60 -20.61 3.94 0.01
N LEU A 61 -19.71 3.81 0.99
CA LEU A 61 -18.28 3.61 0.73
C LEU A 61 -17.99 2.21 0.16
N LEU A 62 -18.71 1.18 0.61
CA LEU A 62 -18.59 -0.17 0.06
C LEU A 62 -19.07 -0.26 -1.40
N ASN A 63 -20.03 0.59 -1.79
CA ASN A 63 -20.57 0.60 -3.14
C ASN A 63 -19.55 1.05 -4.20
N LYS A 64 -18.60 1.93 -3.83
CA LYS A 64 -17.54 2.41 -4.73
C LYS A 64 -16.53 1.30 -5.08
N PHE A 65 -16.32 0.32 -4.20
CA PHE A 65 -15.41 -0.80 -4.41
C PHE A 65 -16.09 -2.06 -4.95
N ARG A 66 -17.43 -2.05 -5.11
CA ARG A 66 -18.22 -3.20 -5.57
C ARG A 66 -18.31 -3.35 -7.10
N THR A 67 -17.47 -2.65 -7.85
CA THR A 67 -17.31 -2.86 -9.30
C THR A 67 -15.89 -3.32 -9.56
N ILE A 68 -15.68 -4.63 -9.45
CA ILE A 68 -14.66 -5.36 -10.20
C ILE A 68 -15.48 -6.29 -11.09
N ILE A 69 -15.43 -6.04 -12.40
CA ILE A 69 -15.99 -6.91 -13.45
C ILE A 69 -14.84 -7.78 -13.96
#